data_AF-A0A251WZF4-F1
#
_entry.id   AF-A0A251WZF4-F1
#
_cell.length_a   1.000
_cell.length_b   1.000
_cell.length_c   1.000
_cell.angle_alpha   90.00
_cell.angle_beta   90.00
_cell.angle_gamma   90.00
#
_symmetry.space_group_name_H-M   'P 1'
#
loop_
_entity.id
_entity.type
_entity.pdbx_description
1 polymer ?
#
loop_
_entity_poly.entity_id
_entity_poly.type
_entity_poly.pdbx_seq_one_letter_code
_entity_poly.pdbx_strand_id
1 'polypeptide(L)'
;MRLTDKITQRRFLRQLDRMVRGAHQATTSTLREERGMISKLRAKCAEFAYVADSRLALPAIGSNLFPTPRGTDWAWRPQLWRGPLATKGLAAAPSKSKIGDEVTLYHDCRVSELTLRQLRNTRESDLAPFGLRMDVFQFDGSYLSLAIDLPPEACEGLRMKHLVRCDPIIEFEKPLEIFARLNIKHGPNVEQIVRELPLTQDNQMIEFDLGYSKLNEKRIEKVWVDLILEGPEMNQVTVRDITFSRYPRAEL
;
A
#
# COMPACT_ATOMS: atom_id res chain seq x y z
N MET A 1 -30.32 -3.58 17.86
CA MET A 1 -31.39 -3.66 16.84
C MET A 1 -32.73 -3.83 17.54
N ARG A 2 -33.71 -2.95 17.30
CA ARG A 2 -35.00 -2.94 18.02
C ARG A 2 -35.89 -4.10 17.56
N LEU A 3 -36.89 -4.47 18.35
CA LEU A 3 -37.77 -5.63 18.08
C LEU A 3 -38.57 -5.47 16.78
N THR A 4 -38.98 -4.23 16.46
CA THR A 4 -39.66 -3.85 15.22
C THR A 4 -38.82 -4.12 13.98
N ASP A 5 -37.50 -3.87 14.05
CA ASP A 5 -36.56 -4.06 12.95
C ASP A 5 -36.38 -5.55 12.60
N LYS A 6 -36.46 -6.43 13.60
CA LYS A 6 -36.41 -7.89 13.41
C LYS A 6 -37.63 -8.42 12.67
N ILE A 7 -38.81 -7.85 12.93
CA ILE A 7 -40.08 -8.29 12.31
C ILE A 7 -40.14 -7.86 10.85
N THR A 8 -39.74 -6.63 10.54
CA THR A 8 -39.68 -6.12 9.17
C THR A 8 -38.66 -6.89 8.33
N GLN A 9 -37.48 -7.19 8.89
CA GLN A 9 -36.46 -8.01 8.24
C GLN A 9 -36.98 -9.41 7.89
N ARG A 10 -37.62 -10.11 8.84
CA ARG A 10 -38.17 -11.45 8.60
C ARG A 10 -39.25 -11.45 7.53
N ARG A 11 -40.10 -10.42 7.50
CA ARG A 11 -41.14 -10.27 6.48
C ARG A 11 -40.52 -10.06 5.09
N PHE A 12 -39.46 -9.26 5.01
CA PHE A 12 -38.74 -9.03 3.76
C PHE A 12 -38.08 -10.32 3.23
N LEU A 13 -37.39 -11.09 4.07
CA LEU A 13 -36.81 -12.38 3.66
C LEU A 13 -37.87 -13.36 3.14
N ARG A 14 -39.02 -13.46 3.83
CA ARG A 14 -40.15 -14.28 3.36
C ARG A 14 -40.73 -13.81 2.02
N GLN A 15 -40.69 -12.50 1.75
CA GLN A 15 -41.10 -11.96 0.46
C GLN A 15 -40.15 -12.42 -0.64
N LEU A 16 -38.83 -12.36 -0.41
CA LEU A 16 -37.83 -12.88 -1.34
C LEU A 16 -38.05 -14.38 -1.61
N ASP A 17 -38.31 -15.19 -0.58
CA ASP A 17 -38.61 -16.62 -0.76
C ASP A 17 -39.86 -16.87 -1.59
N ARG A 18 -40.86 -15.97 -1.54
CA ARG A 18 -42.06 -16.07 -2.37
C ARG A 18 -41.77 -15.70 -3.82
N MET A 19 -40.97 -14.66 -4.04
CA MET A 19 -40.52 -14.27 -5.38
C MET A 19 -39.77 -15.43 -6.06
N VAL A 20 -38.84 -16.08 -5.34
CA VAL A 20 -38.10 -17.24 -5.84
C VAL A 20 -39.04 -18.39 -6.20
N ARG A 21 -39.98 -18.74 -5.32
CA ARG A 21 -40.95 -19.83 -5.56
C ARG A 21 -41.92 -19.52 -6.71
N GLY A 22 -42.29 -18.26 -6.89
CA GLY A 22 -43.24 -17.81 -7.91
C GLY A 22 -42.61 -17.50 -9.27
N ALA A 23 -41.28 -17.36 -9.36
CA ALA A 23 -40.59 -16.85 -10.54
C ALA A 23 -40.90 -17.64 -11.83
N HIS A 24 -41.02 -18.96 -11.75
CA HIS A 24 -41.33 -19.81 -12.91
C HIS A 24 -42.74 -19.61 -13.48
N GLN A 25 -43.66 -19.06 -12.68
CA GLN A 25 -45.07 -18.85 -13.04
C GLN A 25 -45.44 -17.37 -13.18
N ALA A 26 -44.50 -16.46 -12.87
CA ALA A 26 -44.71 -15.03 -12.92
C ALA A 26 -44.70 -14.50 -14.36
N THR A 27 -45.43 -13.41 -14.60
CA THR A 27 -45.42 -12.74 -15.91
C THR A 27 -44.08 -12.05 -16.17
N THR A 28 -43.76 -11.81 -17.45
CA THR A 28 -42.51 -11.14 -17.84
C THR A 28 -42.42 -9.68 -17.34
N SER A 29 -43.54 -8.99 -17.16
CA SER A 29 -43.56 -7.64 -16.55
C SER A 29 -43.22 -7.70 -15.06
N THR A 30 -43.86 -8.61 -14.31
CA THR A 30 -43.55 -8.86 -12.89
C THR A 30 -42.09 -9.22 -12.69
N LEU A 31 -41.55 -10.13 -13.52
CA LEU A 31 -40.14 -10.52 -13.45
C LEU A 31 -39.17 -9.35 -13.71
N ARG A 32 -39.51 -8.42 -14.60
CA ARG A 32 -38.66 -7.22 -14.86
C ARG A 32 -38.63 -6.29 -13.65
N GLU A 33 -39.78 -6.02 -13.04
CA GLU A 33 -39.89 -5.17 -11.86
C GLU A 33 -39.17 -5.78 -10.65
N GLU A 34 -39.44 -7.06 -10.38
CA GLU A 34 -38.80 -7.83 -9.33
C GLU A 34 -37.27 -7.87 -9.53
N ARG A 35 -36.80 -8.17 -10.75
CA ARG A 35 -35.37 -8.14 -11.08
C ARG A 35 -34.75 -6.77 -10.82
N GLY A 36 -35.41 -5.68 -11.19
CA GLY A 36 -34.91 -4.33 -10.94
C GLY A 36 -34.76 -4.02 -9.44
N MET A 37 -35.72 -4.42 -8.62
CA MET A 37 -35.65 -4.29 -7.16
C MET A 37 -34.52 -5.14 -6.56
N ILE A 38 -34.39 -6.40 -6.98
CA ILE A 38 -33.34 -7.31 -6.53
C ILE A 38 -31.94 -6.80 -6.93
N SER A 39 -31.78 -6.27 -8.14
CA SER A 39 -30.50 -5.68 -8.57
C SER A 39 -30.06 -4.53 -7.67
N LYS A 40 -30.97 -3.64 -7.26
CA LYS A 40 -30.68 -2.55 -6.32
C LYS A 40 -30.31 -3.08 -4.93
N LEU A 41 -31.04 -4.08 -4.44
CA LEU A 41 -30.75 -4.73 -3.16
C LEU A 41 -29.35 -5.38 -3.17
N ARG A 42 -29.03 -6.13 -4.23
CA ARG A 42 -27.73 -6.79 -4.41
C ARG A 42 -26.58 -5.79 -4.39
N ALA A 43 -26.74 -4.63 -5.05
CA ALA A 43 -25.74 -3.58 -5.04
C ALA A 43 -25.47 -3.05 -3.63
N LYS A 44 -26.53 -2.73 -2.86
CA LYS A 44 -26.40 -2.25 -1.47
C LYS A 44 -25.83 -3.31 -0.52
N CYS A 45 -26.22 -4.57 -0.68
CA CYS A 45 -25.66 -5.66 0.11
C CYS A 45 -24.18 -5.87 -0.21
N ALA A 46 -23.78 -5.79 -1.48
CA ALA A 46 -22.37 -5.86 -1.88
C ALA A 46 -21.55 -4.69 -1.33
N GLU A 47 -22.10 -3.47 -1.33
CA GLU A 47 -21.47 -2.29 -0.73
C GLU A 47 -21.27 -2.46 0.80
N PHE A 48 -22.30 -2.91 1.52
CA PHE A 48 -22.19 -3.17 2.96
C PHE A 48 -21.17 -4.28 3.25
N ALA A 49 -21.24 -5.41 2.54
CA ALA A 49 -20.30 -6.52 2.71
C ALA A 49 -18.87 -6.04 2.46
N TYR A 50 -18.63 -5.28 1.40
CA TYR A 50 -17.32 -4.68 1.13
C TYR A 50 -16.81 -3.83 2.30
N VAL A 51 -17.65 -2.99 2.90
CA VAL A 51 -17.27 -2.17 4.06
C VAL A 51 -17.05 -3.04 5.31
N ALA A 52 -17.93 -4.00 5.57
CA ALA A 52 -17.85 -4.88 6.73
C ALA A 52 -16.61 -5.77 6.66
N ASP A 53 -16.37 -6.43 5.55
CA ASP A 53 -15.20 -7.27 5.30
C ASP A 53 -13.93 -6.42 5.39
N SER A 54 -13.91 -5.20 4.86
CA SER A 54 -12.77 -4.29 5.00
C SER A 54 -12.48 -3.89 6.44
N ARG A 55 -13.49 -3.77 7.31
CA ARG A 55 -13.32 -3.39 8.71
C ARG A 55 -13.05 -4.57 9.64
N LEU A 56 -13.57 -5.74 9.30
CA LEU A 56 -13.44 -6.97 10.09
C LEU A 56 -12.23 -7.81 9.67
N ALA A 57 -11.71 -7.63 8.45
CA ALA A 57 -10.48 -8.28 8.02
C ALA A 57 -9.30 -7.79 8.85
N LEU A 58 -8.55 -8.75 9.39
CA LEU A 58 -7.20 -8.50 9.87
C LEU A 58 -6.28 -8.26 8.66
N PRO A 59 -5.27 -7.38 8.81
CA PRO A 59 -4.96 -6.57 9.99
C PRO A 59 -5.90 -5.35 10.14
N ALA A 60 -6.24 -5.01 11.39
CA ALA A 60 -7.16 -3.92 11.70
C ALA A 60 -6.65 -2.57 11.16
N ILE A 61 -7.53 -1.79 10.54
CA ILE A 61 -7.21 -0.43 10.07
C ILE A 61 -6.76 0.42 11.27
N GLY A 62 -5.63 1.10 11.12
CA GLY A 62 -5.05 1.96 12.17
C GLY A 62 -4.09 1.26 13.13
N SER A 63 -3.88 -0.05 13.01
CA SER A 63 -2.77 -0.71 13.70
C SER A 63 -1.44 -0.28 13.07
N ASN A 64 -0.67 0.52 13.80
CA ASN A 64 0.67 0.97 13.41
C ASN A 64 1.78 0.19 14.15
N LEU A 65 1.43 -0.88 14.85
CA LEU A 65 2.39 -1.73 15.54
C LEU A 65 3.02 -2.70 14.55
N PHE A 66 4.35 -2.71 14.52
CA PHE A 66 5.17 -3.67 13.79
C PHE A 66 6.46 -3.92 14.57
N PRO A 67 7.13 -5.07 14.38
CA PRO A 67 8.39 -5.36 15.06
C PRO A 67 9.47 -4.33 14.69
N THR A 68 10.16 -3.82 15.70
CA THR A 68 11.30 -2.91 15.51
C THR A 68 12.53 -3.44 16.25
N PRO A 69 13.75 -3.19 15.74
CA PRO A 69 14.98 -3.54 16.45
C PRO A 69 15.07 -2.93 17.86
N ARG A 70 15.86 -3.55 18.74
CA ARG A 70 16.11 -2.99 20.06
C ARG A 70 16.89 -1.67 19.93
N GLY A 71 16.54 -0.68 20.76
CA GLY A 71 17.16 0.65 20.70
C GLY A 71 16.60 1.54 19.60
N THR A 72 15.51 1.12 18.93
CA THR A 72 14.77 1.98 17.98
C THR A 72 14.31 3.25 18.67
N ASP A 73 14.76 4.40 18.14
CA ASP A 73 14.41 5.72 18.64
C ASP A 73 13.35 6.41 17.74
N TRP A 74 13.17 5.91 16.53
CA TRP A 74 12.12 6.34 15.62
C TRP A 74 11.66 5.18 14.72
N ALA A 75 10.34 5.07 14.52
CA ALA A 75 9.75 4.09 13.62
C ALA A 75 8.50 4.65 12.94
N TRP A 76 8.27 4.27 11.69
CA TRP A 76 7.19 4.82 10.89
C TRP A 76 6.76 3.89 9.76
N ARG A 77 5.46 3.89 9.47
CA ARG A 77 4.84 3.25 8.31
C ARG A 77 4.14 4.34 7.48
N PRO A 78 4.30 4.41 6.15
CA PRO A 78 3.63 5.43 5.34
C PRO A 78 2.10 5.27 5.32
N GLN A 79 1.38 6.38 5.16
CA GLN A 79 -0.08 6.51 5.12
C GLN A 79 -0.74 5.53 4.14
N LEU A 80 -0.13 5.31 2.97
CA LEU A 80 -0.62 4.39 1.95
C LEU A 80 -0.89 2.99 2.51
N TRP A 81 -0.05 2.52 3.44
CA TRP A 81 -0.17 1.19 4.04
C TRP A 81 -1.00 1.18 5.34
N ARG A 82 -1.32 2.35 5.91
CA ARG A 82 -2.04 2.49 7.20
C ARG A 82 -3.55 2.62 7.04
N GLY A 83 -4.01 3.25 5.96
CA GLY A 83 -5.40 3.64 5.79
C GLY A 83 -5.85 3.79 4.33
N PRO A 84 -7.16 3.82 4.07
CA PRO A 84 -7.68 3.99 2.72
C PRO A 84 -7.33 5.37 2.17
N LEU A 85 -6.88 5.44 0.91
CA LEU A 85 -6.65 6.69 0.20
C LEU A 85 -7.95 7.22 -0.42
N ALA A 86 -8.03 8.54 -0.58
CA ALA A 86 -9.13 9.19 -1.30
C ALA A 86 -9.20 8.71 -2.77
N THR A 87 -8.04 8.66 -3.43
CA THR A 87 -7.87 8.07 -4.76
C THR A 87 -7.18 6.72 -4.62
N LYS A 88 -7.92 5.64 -4.88
CA LYS A 88 -7.43 4.27 -4.70
C LYS A 88 -6.56 3.75 -5.84
N GLY A 89 -6.44 4.47 -6.94
CA GLY A 89 -5.60 4.04 -8.05
C GLY A 89 -5.60 5.03 -9.21
N LEU A 90 -4.63 4.82 -10.09
CA LEU A 90 -4.34 5.62 -11.27
C LEU A 90 -4.06 4.67 -12.43
N ALA A 91 -4.78 4.82 -13.53
CA ALA A 91 -4.50 4.10 -14.77
C ALA A 91 -3.69 5.01 -15.70
N ALA A 92 -2.80 4.41 -16.51
CA ALA A 92 -1.87 5.13 -17.37
C ALA A 92 -1.15 6.27 -16.61
N ALA A 93 -0.65 5.94 -15.42
CA ALA A 93 -0.16 6.93 -14.46
C ALA A 93 1.08 7.65 -15.03
N PRO A 94 1.03 8.97 -15.29
CA PRO A 94 2.19 9.69 -15.80
C PRO A 94 3.29 9.80 -14.73
N SER A 95 4.52 10.05 -15.16
CA SER A 95 5.63 10.34 -14.25
C SER A 95 5.30 11.54 -13.36
N LYS A 96 5.78 11.51 -12.12
CA LYS A 96 5.45 12.45 -11.02
C LYS A 96 4.03 12.34 -10.49
N SER A 97 3.29 11.28 -10.83
CA SER A 97 1.99 11.01 -10.23
C SER A 97 2.12 10.73 -8.73
N LYS A 98 1.24 11.35 -7.93
CA LYS A 98 1.16 11.12 -6.49
C LYS A 98 0.10 10.09 -6.13
N ILE A 99 0.41 9.26 -5.14
CA ILE A 99 -0.53 8.32 -4.52
C ILE A 99 -0.56 8.56 -3.02
N GLY A 100 -1.63 9.20 -2.57
CA GLY A 100 -1.66 9.82 -1.26
C GLY A 100 -0.67 10.99 -1.20
N ASP A 101 -0.26 11.35 0.01
CA ASP A 101 0.56 12.53 0.26
C ASP A 101 2.07 12.23 0.26
N GLU A 102 2.44 10.97 0.46
CA GLU A 102 3.80 10.55 0.82
C GLU A 102 4.51 9.74 -0.28
N VAL A 103 3.79 9.28 -1.32
CA VAL A 103 4.36 8.43 -2.38
C VAL A 103 4.21 9.09 -3.75
N THR A 104 5.31 9.18 -4.49
CA THR A 104 5.35 9.72 -5.85
C THR A 104 5.99 8.71 -6.81
N LEU A 105 5.30 8.42 -7.91
CA LEU A 105 5.80 7.61 -9.02
C LEU A 105 6.76 8.44 -9.89
N TYR A 106 7.91 7.88 -10.23
CA TYR A 106 8.79 8.42 -11.26
C TYR A 106 9.09 7.35 -12.30
N HIS A 107 8.96 7.72 -13.58
CA HIS A 107 9.46 6.93 -14.69
C HIS A 107 9.83 7.80 -15.89
N ASP A 108 10.51 7.23 -16.87
CA ASP A 108 10.93 7.90 -18.11
C ASP A 108 10.23 7.37 -19.38
N CYS A 109 9.23 6.49 -19.23
CA CYS A 109 8.40 6.01 -20.35
C CYS A 109 7.75 7.14 -21.16
N ARG A 110 7.66 6.95 -22.49
CA ARG A 110 6.93 7.87 -23.37
C ARG A 110 5.43 7.61 -23.35
N VAL A 111 5.06 6.34 -23.30
CA VAL A 111 3.67 5.87 -23.15
C VAL A 111 3.58 5.18 -21.80
N SER A 112 2.75 5.71 -20.91
CA SER A 112 2.53 5.06 -19.60
C SER A 112 1.47 3.97 -19.73
N GLU A 113 1.92 2.73 -19.84
CA GLU A 113 1.06 1.55 -19.63
C GLU A 113 1.23 0.99 -18.21
N LEU A 114 1.29 1.91 -17.24
CA LEU A 114 1.47 1.61 -15.84
C LEU A 114 0.21 1.95 -15.06
N THR A 115 -0.28 0.99 -14.29
CA THR A 115 -1.42 1.18 -13.38
C THR A 115 -0.94 1.04 -11.95
N LEU A 116 -1.40 1.94 -11.08
CA LEU A 116 -1.16 1.87 -9.65
C LEU A 116 -2.48 1.73 -8.91
N ARG A 117 -2.52 0.87 -7.90
CA ARG A 117 -3.73 0.63 -7.13
C ARG A 117 -3.43 0.27 -5.68
N GLN A 118 -4.09 0.95 -4.76
CA GLN A 118 -4.16 0.55 -3.36
C GLN A 118 -5.12 -0.66 -3.24
N LEU A 119 -4.62 -1.71 -2.60
CA LEU A 119 -5.37 -2.93 -2.33
C LEU A 119 -5.54 -3.12 -0.83
N ARG A 120 -6.66 -3.75 -0.46
CA ARG A 120 -6.87 -4.22 0.91
C ARG A 120 -6.05 -5.50 1.09
N ASN A 121 -5.20 -5.54 2.10
CA ASN A 121 -4.58 -6.78 2.54
C ASN A 121 -5.59 -7.58 3.37
N THR A 122 -5.60 -8.89 3.16
CA THR A 122 -6.59 -9.80 3.75
C THR A 122 -5.95 -11.07 4.30
N ARG A 123 -4.62 -11.23 4.23
CA ARG A 123 -3.95 -12.39 4.80
C ARG A 123 -3.75 -12.15 6.29
N GLU A 124 -3.87 -13.21 7.08
CA GLU A 124 -3.64 -13.15 8.52
C GLU A 124 -2.20 -12.77 8.87
N SER A 125 -1.24 -13.11 7.99
CA SER A 125 0.17 -12.75 8.11
C SER A 125 0.47 -11.28 7.79
N ASP A 126 -0.44 -10.56 7.12
CA ASP A 126 -0.21 -9.17 6.76
C ASP A 126 -0.33 -8.30 8.02
N LEU A 127 0.66 -7.44 8.29
CA LEU A 127 0.60 -6.45 9.37
C LEU A 127 0.00 -5.13 8.91
N ALA A 128 0.24 -4.74 7.66
CA ALA A 128 -0.35 -3.56 7.06
C ALA A 128 -1.75 -3.83 6.50
N PRO A 129 -2.76 -2.99 6.80
CA PRO A 129 -4.12 -3.12 6.26
C PRO A 129 -4.23 -2.92 4.75
N PHE A 130 -3.27 -2.26 4.12
CA PHE A 130 -3.30 -1.96 2.68
C PHE A 130 -1.93 -2.22 2.06
N GLY A 131 -1.91 -2.53 0.77
CA GLY A 131 -0.71 -2.61 -0.06
C GLY A 131 -0.83 -1.79 -1.34
N LEU A 132 0.29 -1.53 -2.00
CA LEU A 132 0.35 -0.89 -3.31
C LEU A 132 0.63 -1.94 -4.38
N ARG A 133 -0.27 -2.10 -5.35
CA ARG A 133 -0.01 -2.86 -6.57
C ARG A 133 0.34 -1.92 -7.71
N MET A 134 1.32 -2.35 -8.48
CA MET A 134 1.73 -1.76 -9.73
C MET A 134 1.65 -2.82 -10.83
N ASP A 135 0.86 -2.55 -11.85
CA ASP A 135 0.78 -3.38 -13.06
C ASP A 135 1.55 -2.64 -14.16
N VAL A 136 2.61 -3.26 -14.68
CA VAL A 136 3.46 -2.71 -15.74
C VAL A 136 3.29 -3.61 -16.96
N PHE A 137 2.65 -3.09 -18.01
CA PHE A 137 2.47 -3.80 -19.27
C PHE A 137 3.69 -3.55 -20.17
N GLN A 138 3.58 -2.63 -21.13
CA GLN A 138 4.74 -2.21 -21.90
C GLN A 138 5.55 -1.16 -21.12
N PHE A 139 6.87 -1.32 -21.10
CA PHE A 139 7.78 -0.37 -20.46
C PHE A 139 8.91 0.01 -21.42
N ASP A 140 8.76 1.16 -22.09
CA ASP A 140 9.76 1.70 -23.01
C ASP A 140 10.81 2.60 -22.33
N GLY A 141 10.78 2.63 -20.99
CA GLY A 141 11.68 3.40 -20.15
C GLY A 141 12.89 2.61 -19.68
N SER A 142 13.82 3.30 -19.02
CA SER A 142 14.98 2.72 -18.34
C SER A 142 14.88 2.82 -16.82
N TYR A 143 13.94 3.62 -16.32
CA TYR A 143 13.85 3.96 -14.91
C TYR A 143 12.41 3.94 -14.42
N LEU A 144 12.16 3.16 -13.37
CA LEU A 144 10.90 3.15 -12.63
C LEU A 144 11.21 3.20 -11.14
N SER A 145 10.64 4.17 -10.44
CA SER A 145 10.74 4.23 -8.98
C SER A 145 9.51 4.76 -8.27
N LEU A 146 9.37 4.33 -7.02
CA LEU A 146 8.45 4.89 -6.04
C LEU A 146 9.28 5.68 -5.02
N ALA A 147 9.18 7.00 -5.05
CA ALA A 147 9.76 7.86 -4.04
C ALA A 147 8.81 7.96 -2.85
N ILE A 148 9.31 7.58 -1.67
CA ILE A 148 8.58 7.60 -0.40
C ILE A 148 9.19 8.68 0.47
N ASP A 149 8.46 9.78 0.64
CA ASP A 149 8.87 10.90 1.48
C ASP A 149 8.73 10.50 2.96
N LEU A 150 9.86 10.49 3.69
CA LEU A 150 9.83 10.26 5.13
C LEU A 150 9.36 11.53 5.85
N PRO A 151 8.68 11.40 6.99
CA PRO A 151 8.12 12.54 7.70
C PRO A 151 9.24 13.32 8.42
N PRO A 152 8.99 14.57 8.84
CA PRO A 152 10.01 15.42 9.46
C PRO A 152 10.73 14.78 10.66
N GLU A 153 10.02 13.96 11.44
CA GLU A 153 10.53 13.23 12.61
C GLU A 153 11.67 12.26 12.25
N ALA A 154 11.75 11.80 11.00
CA ALA A 154 12.87 11.00 10.52
C ALA A 154 14.20 11.77 10.54
N CYS A 155 14.13 13.09 10.35
CA CYS A 155 15.28 14.00 10.33
C CYS A 155 15.71 14.39 11.75
N GLU A 156 14.77 14.45 12.69
CA GLU A 156 15.00 14.95 14.04
C GLU A 156 15.99 14.06 14.81
N GLY A 157 17.17 14.60 15.11
CA GLY A 157 18.21 13.87 15.83
C GLY A 157 18.91 12.79 15.01
N LEU A 158 18.72 12.74 13.69
CA LEU A 158 19.46 11.84 12.78
C LEU A 158 20.96 12.18 12.82
N ARG A 159 21.79 11.14 12.87
CA ARG A 159 23.25 11.21 13.06
C ARG A 159 23.91 10.09 12.30
N MET A 160 25.20 10.26 11.96
CA MET A 160 26.01 9.25 11.26
C MET A 160 26.12 7.93 12.02
N LYS A 161 25.96 7.95 13.35
CA LYS A 161 25.96 6.70 14.15
C LYS A 161 24.69 5.86 14.00
N HIS A 162 23.67 6.33 13.28
CA HIS A 162 22.41 5.60 13.12
C HIS A 162 22.46 4.65 11.93
N LEU A 163 21.72 3.56 12.07
CA LEU A 163 21.24 2.74 10.98
C LEU A 163 19.81 3.16 10.65
N VAL A 164 19.49 3.27 9.37
CA VAL A 164 18.12 3.41 8.89
C VAL A 164 17.72 2.10 8.25
N ARG A 165 16.75 1.41 8.84
CA ARG A 165 16.23 0.14 8.35
C ARG A 165 15.00 0.38 7.49
N CYS A 166 14.95 -0.28 6.34
CA CYS A 166 13.79 -0.39 5.47
C CYS A 166 13.37 -1.85 5.43
N ASP A 167 12.13 -2.12 5.81
CA ASP A 167 11.57 -3.47 5.94
C ASP A 167 10.31 -3.57 5.06
N PRO A 168 10.48 -3.83 3.75
CA PRO A 168 9.40 -4.04 2.81
C PRO A 168 8.95 -5.51 2.74
N ILE A 169 7.69 -5.72 2.37
CA ILE A 169 7.16 -7.02 1.94
C ILE A 169 6.71 -6.86 0.49
N ILE A 170 7.47 -7.43 -0.45
CA ILE A 170 7.21 -7.28 -1.89
C ILE A 170 6.93 -8.64 -2.52
N GLU A 171 5.90 -8.67 -3.37
CA GLU A 171 5.55 -9.78 -4.25
C GLU A 171 5.65 -9.34 -5.70
N PHE A 172 6.10 -10.22 -6.59
CA PHE A 172 6.18 -9.97 -8.02
C PHE A 172 5.85 -11.24 -8.81
N GLU A 173 5.27 -11.09 -10.00
CA GLU A 173 4.93 -12.23 -10.86
C GLU A 173 6.15 -12.79 -11.61
N LYS A 174 7.09 -11.91 -11.99
CA LYS A 174 8.37 -12.28 -12.61
C LYS A 174 9.52 -11.75 -11.77
N PRO A 175 10.60 -12.55 -11.56
CA PRO A 175 11.79 -12.07 -10.87
C PRO A 175 12.31 -10.79 -11.50
N LEU A 176 12.64 -9.82 -10.64
CA LEU A 176 13.27 -8.56 -11.01
C LEU A 176 14.17 -8.10 -9.87
N GLU A 177 15.11 -7.22 -10.17
CA GLU A 177 15.96 -6.60 -9.17
C GLU A 177 15.28 -5.33 -8.65
N ILE A 178 15.33 -5.13 -7.32
CA ILE A 178 14.77 -3.95 -6.67
C ILE A 178 15.86 -3.34 -5.79
N PHE A 179 16.12 -2.05 -6.01
CA PHE A 179 17.06 -1.28 -5.23
C PHE A 179 16.32 -0.25 -4.40
N ALA A 180 16.71 -0.11 -3.14
CA ALA A 180 16.28 1.01 -2.33
C ALA A 180 17.42 2.03 -2.23
N ARG A 181 17.13 3.29 -2.52
CA ARG A 181 18.06 4.39 -2.37
C ARG A 181 17.57 5.33 -1.27
N LEU A 182 18.30 5.38 -0.17
CA LEU A 182 18.09 6.41 0.85
C LEU A 182 18.73 7.71 0.37
N ASN A 183 17.94 8.77 0.36
CA ASN A 183 18.38 10.12 0.03
C ASN A 183 18.22 11.01 1.26
N ILE A 184 19.29 11.69 1.66
CA ILE A 184 19.28 12.64 2.79
C ILE A 184 19.75 13.99 2.29
N LYS A 185 18.84 14.96 2.20
CA LYS A 185 19.17 16.35 1.87
C LYS A 185 19.76 17.03 3.11
N HIS A 186 20.96 17.58 2.97
CA HIS A 186 21.61 18.37 4.00
C HIS A 186 22.22 19.67 3.45
N GLY A 187 21.52 20.79 3.64
CA GLY A 187 21.85 22.05 2.99
C GLY A 187 21.76 21.96 1.46
N PRO A 188 22.81 22.35 0.70
CA PRO A 188 22.79 22.27 -0.76
C PRO A 188 23.05 20.86 -1.31
N ASN A 189 23.46 19.91 -0.46
CA ASN A 189 23.89 18.57 -0.87
C ASN A 189 22.82 17.53 -0.58
N VAL A 190 22.87 16.41 -1.30
CA VAL A 190 22.09 15.21 -1.04
C VAL A 190 23.05 14.04 -0.92
N GLU A 191 23.06 13.38 0.23
CA GLU A 191 23.73 12.11 0.42
C GLU A 191 22.83 10.99 -0.10
N GLN A 192 23.39 10.06 -0.88
CA GLN A 192 22.66 8.94 -1.45
C GLN A 192 23.34 7.62 -1.10
N ILE A 193 22.57 6.69 -0.54
CA ILE A 193 23.06 5.35 -0.18
C ILE A 193 22.13 4.33 -0.85
N VAL A 194 22.68 3.45 -1.68
CA VAL A 194 21.92 2.44 -2.42
C VAL A 194 22.16 1.05 -1.80
N ARG A 195 21.08 0.28 -1.68
CA ARG A 195 21.09 -1.13 -1.28
C ARG A 195 20.15 -1.91 -2.18
N GLU A 196 20.59 -3.07 -2.63
CA GLU A 196 19.74 -4.06 -3.29
C GLU A 196 18.89 -4.77 -2.23
N LEU A 197 17.61 -5.00 -2.52
CA LEU A 197 16.74 -5.78 -1.63
C LEU A 197 17.04 -7.29 -1.81
N PRO A 198 17.26 -8.04 -0.72
CA PRO A 198 17.48 -9.49 -0.80
C PRO A 198 16.14 -10.23 -1.02
N LEU A 199 15.64 -10.24 -2.25
CA LEU A 199 14.31 -10.77 -2.61
C LEU A 199 14.18 -12.30 -2.53
N THR A 200 15.28 -13.02 -2.35
CA THR A 200 15.34 -14.50 -2.25
C THR A 200 15.31 -15.03 -0.82
N GLN A 201 15.35 -14.16 0.19
CA GLN A 201 15.37 -14.54 1.60
C GLN A 201 14.00 -14.29 2.25
N ASP A 202 13.66 -15.09 3.27
CA ASP A 202 12.43 -14.93 4.08
C ASP A 202 12.34 -13.56 4.79
N ASN A 203 13.41 -12.76 4.74
CA ASN A 203 13.51 -11.46 5.37
C ASN A 203 14.04 -10.42 4.35
N GLN A 204 13.15 -9.76 3.63
CA GLN A 204 13.46 -8.77 2.57
C GLN A 204 13.92 -7.41 3.13
N MET A 205 14.73 -7.42 4.18
CA MET A 205 15.10 -6.25 4.94
C MET A 205 16.47 -5.72 4.55
N ILE A 206 16.64 -4.39 4.58
CA ILE A 206 17.93 -3.73 4.38
C ILE A 206 18.20 -2.66 5.45
N GLU A 207 19.49 -2.41 5.69
CA GLU A 207 19.96 -1.34 6.56
C GLU A 207 20.90 -0.41 5.78
N PHE A 208 20.62 0.90 5.89
CA PHE A 208 21.50 1.96 5.44
C PHE A 208 22.38 2.38 6.61
N ASP A 209 23.67 2.06 6.53
CA ASP A 209 24.66 2.52 7.50
C ASP A 209 25.12 3.94 7.16
N LEU A 210 24.85 4.88 8.07
CA LEU A 210 25.22 6.28 7.91
C LEU A 210 26.65 6.58 8.37
N GLY A 211 27.36 5.61 8.96
CA GLY A 211 28.68 5.81 9.56
C GLY A 211 29.76 6.26 8.58
N TYR A 212 29.60 5.93 7.30
CA TYR A 212 30.52 6.28 6.21
C TYR A 212 30.00 7.42 5.32
N SER A 213 28.87 8.03 5.68
CA SER A 213 28.26 9.11 4.91
C SER A 213 28.97 10.45 5.12
N LYS A 214 28.88 11.36 4.15
CA LYS A 214 29.39 12.74 4.27
C LYS A 214 28.31 13.70 4.78
N LEU A 215 27.53 13.24 5.75
CA LEU A 215 26.36 13.93 6.26
C LEU A 215 26.73 15.16 7.11
N ASN A 216 26.10 16.31 6.83
CA ASN A 216 26.11 17.42 7.78
C ASN A 216 24.92 17.29 8.74
N GLU A 217 25.13 16.67 9.90
CA GLU A 217 24.09 16.38 10.90
C GLU A 217 23.28 17.61 11.34
N LYS A 218 23.90 18.80 11.33
CA LYS A 218 23.24 20.05 11.76
C LYS A 218 22.34 20.67 10.71
N ARG A 219 22.35 20.15 9.47
CA ARG A 219 21.66 20.75 8.33
C ARG A 219 20.76 19.77 7.59
N ILE A 220 20.31 18.69 8.24
CA ILE A 220 19.39 17.72 7.64
C ILE A 220 18.03 18.39 7.45
N GLU A 221 17.53 18.39 6.21
CA GLU A 221 16.29 19.08 5.83
C GLU A 221 15.19 18.11 5.40
N LYS A 222 15.54 17.05 4.66
CA LYS A 222 14.58 16.10 4.11
C LYS A 222 15.22 14.73 3.95
N VAL A 223 14.45 13.68 4.21
CA VAL A 223 14.82 12.30 3.93
C VAL A 223 13.72 11.66 3.07
N TRP A 224 14.10 10.88 2.06
CA TRP A 224 13.18 10.05 1.29
C TRP A 224 13.88 8.79 0.81
N VAL A 225 13.10 7.75 0.52
CA VAL A 225 13.61 6.49 -0.03
C VAL A 225 13.00 6.27 -1.41
N ASP A 226 13.85 6.05 -2.42
CA ASP A 226 13.39 5.60 -3.73
C ASP A 226 13.44 4.07 -3.77
N LEU A 227 12.32 3.40 -4.02
CA LEU A 227 12.30 2.00 -4.44
C LEU A 227 12.38 1.97 -5.97
N ILE A 228 13.49 1.50 -6.50
CA ILE A 228 13.81 1.46 -7.93
C ILE A 228 13.63 0.02 -8.41
N LEU A 229 12.85 -0.15 -9.49
CA LEU A 229 12.57 -1.46 -10.07
C LEU A 229 13.30 -1.56 -11.41
N GLU A 230 14.16 -2.56 -11.55
CA GLU A 230 14.92 -2.79 -12.78
C GLU A 230 14.22 -3.83 -13.67
N GLY A 231 14.07 -3.52 -14.96
CA GLY A 231 13.36 -4.37 -15.91
C GLY A 231 11.91 -4.72 -15.53
N PRO A 232 11.05 -3.76 -15.16
CA PRO A 232 9.71 -4.04 -14.64
C PRO A 232 8.69 -4.47 -15.71
N GLU A 233 9.09 -4.61 -16.97
CA GLU A 233 8.18 -4.86 -18.10
C GLU A 233 7.37 -6.16 -17.94
N MET A 234 6.09 -6.10 -18.33
CA MET A 234 5.17 -7.24 -18.31
C MET A 234 5.16 -7.94 -16.96
N ASN A 235 5.08 -7.16 -15.88
CA ASN A 235 5.17 -7.62 -14.50
C ASN A 235 4.12 -6.94 -13.63
N GLN A 236 3.67 -7.66 -12.60
CA GLN A 236 2.84 -7.11 -11.53
C GLN A 236 3.66 -7.15 -10.25
N VAL A 237 3.87 -6.00 -9.64
CA VAL A 237 4.61 -5.84 -8.38
C VAL A 237 3.68 -5.33 -7.31
N THR A 238 3.59 -6.02 -6.18
CA THR A 238 2.77 -5.63 -5.03
C THR A 238 3.66 -5.42 -3.81
N VAL A 239 3.76 -4.17 -3.35
CA VAL A 239 4.36 -3.81 -2.07
C VAL A 239 3.28 -3.93 -1.00
N ARG A 240 3.26 -5.06 -0.29
CA ARG A 240 2.25 -5.42 0.73
C ARG A 240 2.40 -4.60 2.00
N ASP A 241 3.62 -4.32 2.42
CA ASP A 241 3.96 -3.47 3.54
C ASP A 241 5.31 -2.81 3.26
N ILE A 242 5.55 -1.66 3.87
CA ILE A 242 6.87 -1.07 3.98
C ILE A 242 6.94 -0.26 5.27
N THR A 243 7.96 -0.55 6.07
CA THR A 243 8.19 0.14 7.33
C THR A 243 9.63 0.64 7.41
N PHE A 244 9.80 1.71 8.16
CA PHE A 244 11.10 2.33 8.40
C PHE A 244 11.36 2.42 9.89
N SER A 245 12.60 2.20 10.29
CA SER A 245 13.05 2.45 11.66
C SER A 245 14.47 3.00 11.69
N ARG A 246 14.78 3.70 12.77
CA ARG A 246 16.09 4.27 13.06
C ARG A 246 16.53 3.83 14.45
N TYR A 247 17.79 3.43 14.56
CA TYR A 247 18.43 3.05 15.82
C TYR A 247 19.94 3.29 15.72
N PRO A 248 20.63 3.53 16.86
CA PRO A 248 22.07 3.65 16.85
C PRO A 248 22.70 2.30 16.47
N ARG A 249 23.81 2.36 15.74
CA ARG A 249 24.68 1.19 15.54
C ARG A 249 25.11 0.63 16.90
N ALA A 250 25.32 -0.68 16.97
CA ALA A 250 25.99 -1.26 18.14
C ALA A 250 27.41 -0.68 18.26
N GLU A 251 27.83 -0.35 19.48
CA GLU A 251 29.23 -0.01 19.74
C GLU A 251 30.07 -1.29 19.56
N LEU A 252 31.06 -1.23 18.67
CA LEU A 252 32.09 -2.27 18.51
C LEU A 252 33.12 -2.16 19.63
#